data_AF-A0A9X8ZRF4-F1
#
_entry.id   AF-A0A9X8ZRF4-F1
#
_cell.length_a   1.000
_cell.length_b   1.000
_cell.length_c   1.000
_cell.angle_alpha   90.00
_cell.angle_beta   90.00
_cell.angle_gamma   90.00
#
_symmetry.space_group_name_H-M   'P 1'
#
loop_
_entity.id
_entity.type
_entity.pdbx_description
1 polymer ?
#
loop_
_entity_poly.entity_id
_entity_poly.type
_entity_poly.pdbx_seq_one_letter_code
_entity_poly.pdbx_strand_id
1 'polypeptide(L)'
;MPSKKSAEDNLNDEGPVIVRYIKNSTLDAEEYRYMEFKEVKGDNPIRSILSVVDQYVVAYLNERKKQFPGRIIWGITDEERKVVGTKLAYKERDELRRGIVERLDQIQPSIPPSSYKIDIKEVYDSALQHVEDTYVVEVIVETVTSNDLFATAKNEVYIKTDGGKKKLNHIQIQQEILLRNQHKRFNLK
;
A
#
# COMPACT_ATOMS: atom_id res chain seq x y z
N MET A 1 -8.15 -34.97 -51.24
CA MET A 1 -7.53 -33.71 -50.81
C MET A 1 -8.07 -33.34 -49.45
N PRO A 2 -7.22 -33.19 -48.43
CA PRO A 2 -7.65 -33.01 -47.05
C PRO A 2 -7.94 -31.54 -46.74
N SER A 3 -9.10 -31.30 -46.17
CA SER A 3 -9.45 -30.06 -45.47
C SER A 3 -8.48 -29.87 -44.30
N LYS A 4 -7.83 -28.70 -44.25
CA LYS A 4 -6.82 -28.31 -43.27
C LYS A 4 -7.42 -28.22 -41.86
N LYS A 5 -6.68 -28.78 -40.90
CA LYS A 5 -6.66 -28.33 -39.50
C LYS A 5 -6.29 -26.84 -39.43
N SER A 6 -6.95 -26.10 -38.55
CA SER A 6 -6.39 -24.94 -37.84
C SER A 6 -7.11 -24.88 -36.49
N ALA A 7 -6.50 -25.48 -35.46
CA ALA A 7 -5.61 -24.78 -34.53
C ALA A 7 -6.45 -23.99 -33.51
N GLU A 8 -6.79 -24.70 -32.44
CA GLU A 8 -6.89 -24.11 -31.11
C GLU A 8 -5.59 -23.34 -30.78
N ASP A 9 -5.76 -22.40 -29.86
CA ASP A 9 -4.77 -21.67 -29.08
C ASP A 9 -4.34 -20.25 -29.49
N ASN A 10 -4.55 -19.39 -28.48
CA ASN A 10 -3.87 -18.14 -28.13
C ASN A 10 -4.43 -16.83 -28.68
N LEU A 11 -5.43 -16.30 -27.94
CA LEU A 11 -5.62 -14.86 -27.81
C LEU A 11 -5.76 -14.49 -26.32
N ASN A 12 -4.60 -14.21 -25.72
CA ASN A 12 -4.34 -13.21 -24.68
C ASN A 12 -5.25 -13.18 -23.45
N ASP A 13 -4.78 -13.95 -22.47
CA ASP A 13 -4.66 -13.61 -21.05
C ASP A 13 -4.22 -12.15 -20.81
N GLU A 14 -5.17 -11.28 -20.47
CA GLU A 14 -5.09 -10.20 -19.47
C GLU A 14 -6.47 -9.49 -19.46
N GLY A 15 -7.40 -9.99 -18.63
CA GLY A 15 -8.71 -9.35 -18.45
C GLY A 15 -8.55 -7.92 -17.89
N PRO A 16 -9.44 -6.97 -18.23
CA PRO A 16 -9.21 -5.57 -17.93
C PRO A 16 -9.46 -5.29 -16.45
N VAL A 17 -8.48 -4.71 -15.74
CA VAL A 17 -8.79 -3.96 -14.52
C VAL A 17 -8.10 -2.59 -14.58
N ILE A 18 -8.67 -1.71 -15.41
CA ILE A 18 -8.42 -0.27 -15.29
C ILE A 18 -9.26 0.21 -14.10
N VAL A 19 -8.68 0.29 -12.89
CA VAL A 19 -9.32 1.03 -11.80
C VAL A 19 -9.21 2.51 -12.13
N ARG A 20 -10.25 3.06 -12.78
CA ARG A 20 -10.39 4.50 -12.98
C ARG A 20 -10.91 5.10 -11.69
N TYR A 21 -10.14 5.99 -11.06
CA TYR A 21 -10.60 6.76 -9.93
C TYR A 21 -11.55 7.86 -10.42
N ILE A 22 -12.86 7.63 -10.30
CA ILE A 22 -13.88 8.62 -10.66
C ILE A 22 -14.26 9.41 -9.41
N LYS A 23 -14.07 10.72 -9.45
CA LYS A 23 -14.38 11.63 -8.33
C LYS A 23 -15.82 11.45 -7.86
N ASN A 24 -16.00 11.42 -6.54
CA ASN A 24 -17.26 11.17 -5.83
C ASN A 24 -17.89 9.78 -6.05
N SER A 25 -17.29 8.90 -6.85
CA SER A 25 -17.69 7.50 -6.91
C SER A 25 -17.23 6.75 -5.66
N THR A 26 -18.01 5.76 -5.25
CA THR A 26 -17.61 4.80 -4.22
C THR A 26 -16.81 3.67 -4.86
N LEU A 27 -15.66 3.33 -4.28
CA LEU A 27 -14.94 2.13 -4.69
C LEU A 27 -15.69 0.89 -4.21
N ASP A 28 -15.90 -0.05 -5.13
CA ASP A 28 -16.52 -1.36 -4.83
C ASP A 28 -15.58 -2.30 -4.05
N ALA A 29 -14.34 -1.86 -3.81
CA ALA A 29 -13.41 -2.52 -2.90
C ALA A 29 -13.75 -2.15 -1.45
N GLU A 30 -13.86 -3.14 -0.57
CA GLU A 30 -13.96 -2.91 0.88
C GLU A 30 -12.57 -2.65 1.47
N GLU A 31 -12.50 -1.90 2.58
CA GLU A 31 -11.30 -1.95 3.40
C GLU A 31 -11.21 -3.34 4.02
N TYR A 32 -10.04 -3.95 3.89
CA TYR A 32 -9.74 -5.19 4.56
C TYR A 32 -8.29 -5.17 5.01
N ARG A 33 -7.85 -6.28 5.59
CA ARG A 33 -6.53 -6.40 6.19
C ARG A 33 -5.38 -5.94 5.28
N TYR A 34 -5.49 -6.07 3.96
CA TYR A 34 -4.43 -5.72 2.99
C TYR A 34 -4.69 -4.43 2.20
N MET A 35 -5.77 -3.69 2.48
CA MET A 35 -6.12 -2.45 1.81
C MET A 35 -6.57 -1.39 2.81
N GLU A 36 -5.86 -0.25 2.84
CA GLU A 36 -6.15 0.88 3.73
C GLU A 36 -6.45 2.12 2.88
N PHE A 37 -7.62 2.70 3.05
CA PHE A 37 -8.00 3.99 2.49
C PHE A 37 -7.67 5.12 3.46
N LYS A 38 -7.18 6.23 2.93
CA LYS A 38 -6.94 7.45 3.69
C LYS A 38 -7.45 8.67 2.96
N GLU A 39 -8.19 9.50 3.67
CA GLU A 39 -8.42 10.86 3.24
C GLU A 39 -7.24 11.75 3.63
N VAL A 40 -6.77 12.57 2.71
CA VAL A 40 -5.78 13.61 3.02
C VAL A 40 -6.53 14.86 3.50
N LYS A 41 -6.48 15.09 4.81
CA LYS A 41 -7.11 16.25 5.46
C LYS A 41 -6.10 17.39 5.63
N GLY A 42 -6.56 18.63 5.44
CA GLY A 42 -5.77 19.86 5.60
C GLY A 42 -4.99 20.29 4.34
N ASP A 43 -4.33 21.44 4.43
CA ASP A 43 -3.81 22.17 3.26
C ASP A 43 -2.41 21.70 2.78
N ASN A 44 -1.74 20.81 3.52
CA ASN A 44 -0.42 20.29 3.13
C ASN A 44 -0.46 18.77 2.92
N PRO A 45 -0.83 18.32 1.71
CA PRO A 45 -1.03 16.91 1.43
C PRO A 45 0.25 16.09 1.54
N ILE A 46 1.38 16.64 1.09
CA ILE A 46 2.69 15.97 1.18
C ILE A 46 3.02 15.67 2.63
N ARG A 47 2.98 16.69 3.50
CA ARG A 47 3.29 16.53 4.92
C ARG A 47 2.33 15.54 5.59
N SER A 48 1.04 15.59 5.26
CA SER A 48 0.04 14.67 5.80
C SER A 48 0.40 13.22 5.48
N ILE A 49 0.76 12.90 4.23
CA ILE A 49 1.19 11.55 3.82
C ILE A 49 2.51 11.16 4.49
N LEU A 50 3.54 12.01 4.40
CA LEU A 50 4.88 11.71 4.92
C LEU A 50 4.92 11.52 6.44
N SER A 51 3.95 12.06 7.18
CA SER A 51 3.89 11.93 8.63
C SER A 51 3.51 10.54 9.13
N VAL A 52 2.91 9.71 8.28
CA VAL A 52 2.33 8.41 8.67
C VAL A 52 2.65 7.26 7.72
N VAL A 53 3.20 7.51 6.52
CA VAL A 53 3.47 6.47 5.52
C VAL A 53 4.36 5.34 6.05
N ASP A 54 5.44 5.67 6.77
CA ASP A 54 6.36 4.70 7.35
C ASP A 54 5.68 3.79 8.38
N GLN A 55 4.76 4.33 9.18
CA GLN A 55 4.00 3.55 10.16
C GLN A 55 3.13 2.48 9.49
N TYR A 56 2.48 2.83 8.37
CA TYR A 56 1.68 1.87 7.60
C TYR A 56 2.56 0.83 6.92
N VAL A 57 3.66 1.25 6.30
CA VAL A 57 4.59 0.32 5.65
C VAL A 57 5.18 -0.66 6.67
N VAL A 58 5.64 -0.17 7.82
CA VAL A 58 6.11 -1.01 8.93
C VAL A 58 5.03 -1.96 9.42
N ALA A 59 3.78 -1.50 9.56
CA ALA A 59 2.67 -2.34 9.98
C ALA A 59 2.45 -3.54 9.04
N TYR A 60 2.52 -3.29 7.73
CA TYR A 60 2.45 -4.34 6.71
C TYR A 60 3.68 -5.23 6.73
N LEU A 61 4.90 -4.68 6.78
CA LEU A 61 6.13 -5.50 6.82
C LEU A 61 6.17 -6.45 8.03
N ASN A 62 5.61 -6.02 9.16
CA ASN A 62 5.54 -6.83 10.38
C ASN A 62 4.36 -7.80 10.41
N GLU A 63 3.53 -7.85 9.39
CA GLU A 63 2.46 -8.83 9.35
C GLU A 63 3.02 -10.24 9.05
N ARG A 64 2.78 -11.17 9.98
CA ARG A 64 3.33 -12.54 9.90
C ARG A 64 2.87 -13.35 8.69
N LYS A 65 1.58 -13.29 8.42
CA LYS A 65 0.90 -14.16 7.45
C LYS A 65 0.39 -13.29 6.33
N LYS A 66 1.32 -12.72 5.57
CA LYS A 66 0.98 -11.96 4.37
C LYS A 66 0.68 -12.92 3.24
N GLN A 67 -0.59 -13.00 2.87
CA GLN A 67 -1.01 -13.70 1.66
C GLN A 67 -0.94 -12.78 0.43
N PHE A 68 -1.08 -11.46 0.64
CA PHE A 68 -1.12 -10.46 -0.42
C PHE A 68 -0.26 -9.23 -0.06
N PRO A 69 0.21 -8.46 -1.06
CA PRO A 69 0.80 -7.15 -0.84
C PRO A 69 -0.17 -6.21 -0.11
N GLY A 70 0.36 -5.40 0.80
CA GLY A 70 -0.42 -4.35 1.47
C GLY A 70 -0.55 -3.13 0.56
N ARG A 71 -1.70 -2.46 0.55
CA ARG A 71 -1.93 -1.24 -0.21
C ARG A 71 -2.43 -0.13 0.68
N ILE A 72 -1.78 1.03 0.60
CA ILE A 72 -2.20 2.25 1.28
C ILE A 72 -2.58 3.24 0.20
N ILE A 73 -3.83 3.70 0.21
CA ILE A 73 -4.42 4.47 -0.89
C ILE A 73 -4.93 5.80 -0.31
N TRP A 74 -4.22 6.87 -0.59
CA TRP A 74 -4.60 8.24 -0.21
C TRP A 74 -5.45 8.90 -1.29
N GLY A 75 -6.47 9.63 -0.85
CA GLY A 75 -7.46 10.27 -1.72
C GLY A 75 -8.80 9.52 -1.76
N ILE A 76 -9.02 8.60 -0.84
CA ILE A 76 -10.29 7.86 -0.66
C ILE A 76 -10.79 8.12 0.76
N THR A 77 -12.06 8.48 0.93
CA THR A 77 -12.63 8.70 2.27
C THR A 77 -12.66 7.40 3.07
N ASP A 78 -12.32 7.47 4.35
CA ASP A 78 -12.22 6.29 5.21
C ASP A 78 -13.60 5.59 5.38
N GLU A 79 -14.69 6.35 5.55
CA GLU A 79 -16.02 5.81 5.87
C GLU A 79 -16.85 5.45 4.62
N GLU A 80 -16.96 6.38 3.67
CA GLU A 80 -17.82 6.21 2.48
C GLU A 80 -17.08 5.53 1.30
N ARG A 81 -15.77 5.29 1.43
CA ARG A 81 -14.90 4.76 0.36
C ARG A 81 -14.99 5.59 -0.93
N LYS A 82 -15.20 6.89 -0.76
CA LYS A 82 -15.48 7.82 -1.85
C LYS A 82 -14.17 8.38 -2.40
N VAL A 83 -14.02 8.38 -3.72
CA VAL A 83 -12.86 8.98 -4.37
C VAL A 83 -12.94 10.51 -4.27
N VAL A 84 -12.08 11.09 -3.44
CA VAL A 84 -11.95 12.56 -3.30
C VAL A 84 -10.69 13.09 -3.96
N GLY A 85 -9.67 12.24 -4.08
CA GLY A 85 -8.34 12.59 -4.54
C GLY A 85 -7.55 13.43 -3.55
N THR A 86 -6.31 13.71 -3.91
CA THR A 86 -5.35 14.55 -3.20
C THR A 86 -4.91 15.66 -4.15
N LYS A 87 -4.93 16.91 -3.69
CA LYS A 87 -4.47 18.03 -4.51
C LYS A 87 -2.95 18.02 -4.60
N LEU A 88 -2.40 17.84 -5.80
CA LEU A 88 -0.96 17.76 -6.04
C LEU A 88 -0.64 18.40 -7.40
N ALA A 89 0.05 19.54 -7.37
CA ALA A 89 0.61 20.16 -8.57
C ALA A 89 1.74 19.30 -9.16
N TYR A 90 2.13 19.57 -10.40
CA TYR A 90 3.15 18.81 -11.13
C TYR A 90 4.42 18.53 -10.29
N LYS A 91 5.01 19.58 -9.69
CA LYS A 91 6.25 19.49 -8.90
C LYS A 91 6.07 18.74 -7.58
N GLU A 92 4.89 18.85 -6.98
CA GLU A 92 4.55 18.22 -5.70
C GLU A 92 4.48 16.69 -5.83
N ARG A 93 4.16 16.17 -7.01
CA ARG A 93 4.15 14.71 -7.27
C ARG A 93 5.54 14.10 -7.15
N ASP A 94 6.56 14.76 -7.71
CA ASP A 94 7.94 14.30 -7.65
C ASP A 94 8.55 14.51 -6.26
N GLU A 95 8.21 15.62 -5.61
CA GLU A 95 8.54 15.87 -4.21
C GLU A 95 7.96 14.80 -3.29
N LEU A 96 6.68 14.45 -3.46
CA LEU A 96 6.03 13.42 -2.67
C LEU A 96 6.67 12.05 -2.87
N ARG A 97 6.93 11.64 -4.12
CA ARG A 97 7.63 10.37 -4.39
C ARG A 97 8.98 10.30 -3.69
N ARG A 98 9.78 11.35 -3.82
CA ARG A 98 11.11 11.41 -3.18
C ARG A 98 11.00 11.39 -1.67
N GLY A 99 10.09 12.18 -1.10
CA GLY A 99 9.87 12.22 0.34
C GLY A 99 9.41 10.88 0.91
N ILE A 100 8.57 10.12 0.18
CA ILE A 100 8.16 8.78 0.60
C ILE A 100 9.39 7.86 0.59
N VAL A 101 10.18 7.83 -0.50
CA VAL A 101 11.41 7.01 -0.57
C VAL A 101 12.35 7.33 0.59
N GLU A 102 12.66 8.62 0.81
CA GLU A 102 13.51 9.06 1.92
C GLU A 102 12.97 8.64 3.28
N ARG A 103 11.65 8.62 3.48
CA ARG A 103 11.03 8.13 4.72
C ARG A 103 11.19 6.62 4.88
N LEU A 104 10.98 5.86 3.80
CA LEU A 104 11.07 4.40 3.83
C LEU A 104 12.52 3.90 3.98
N ASP A 105 13.50 4.64 3.47
CA ASP A 105 14.93 4.33 3.62
C ASP A 105 15.40 4.40 5.08
N GLN A 106 14.66 5.10 5.96
CA GLN A 106 14.96 5.18 7.39
C GLN A 106 14.37 4.01 8.19
N ILE A 107 13.59 3.11 7.58
CA ILE A 107 13.06 1.93 8.25
C ILE A 107 14.22 0.98 8.62
N GLN A 108 14.13 0.39 9.82
CA GLN A 108 15.12 -0.55 10.33
C GLN A 108 14.47 -1.89 10.70
N PRO A 109 15.00 -3.05 10.29
CA PRO A 109 16.11 -3.20 9.33
C PRO A 109 15.79 -2.59 7.96
N SER A 110 16.83 -2.21 7.21
CA SER A 110 16.67 -1.64 5.87
C SER A 110 15.88 -2.59 4.97
N ILE A 111 14.95 -2.04 4.20
CA ILE A 111 14.16 -2.78 3.21
C ILE A 111 14.70 -2.55 1.80
N PRO A 112 14.77 -3.59 0.95
CA PRO A 112 15.11 -3.41 -0.46
C PRO A 112 14.10 -2.47 -1.15
N PRO A 113 14.54 -1.57 -2.05
CA PRO A 113 13.63 -0.72 -2.82
C PRO A 113 12.58 -1.49 -3.64
N SER A 114 12.86 -2.74 -4.01
CA SER A 114 11.89 -3.63 -4.66
C SER A 114 10.77 -4.13 -3.74
N SER A 115 10.80 -3.79 -2.44
CA SER A 115 9.77 -4.20 -1.47
C SER A 115 8.57 -3.26 -1.43
N TYR A 116 8.59 -2.19 -2.23
CA TYR A 116 7.46 -1.27 -2.34
C TYR A 116 7.36 -0.66 -3.73
N LYS A 117 6.18 -0.15 -4.06
CA LYS A 117 5.90 0.62 -5.26
C LYS A 117 5.07 1.85 -4.90
N ILE A 118 5.36 2.98 -5.53
CA ILE A 118 4.63 4.24 -5.34
C ILE A 118 3.98 4.61 -6.67
N ASP A 119 2.66 4.56 -6.72
CA ASP A 119 1.89 5.00 -7.88
C ASP A 119 1.12 6.28 -7.55
N ILE A 120 1.13 7.24 -8.47
CA ILE A 120 0.29 8.45 -8.40
C ILE A 120 -0.64 8.39 -9.61
N LYS A 121 -1.92 8.14 -9.36
CA LYS A 121 -2.95 7.86 -10.36
C LYS A 121 -3.85 9.08 -10.56
N GLU A 122 -4.20 9.33 -11.80
CA GLU A 122 -5.12 10.40 -12.19
C GLU A 122 -6.53 10.15 -11.63
N VAL A 123 -7.22 11.24 -11.28
CA VAL A 123 -8.65 11.23 -10.94
C VAL A 123 -9.43 11.86 -12.08
N TYR A 124 -10.56 11.23 -12.44
CA TYR A 124 -11.45 11.67 -13.51
C TYR A 124 -12.79 12.14 -12.94
N ASP A 125 -13.50 12.99 -13.66
CA ASP A 125 -14.90 13.30 -13.36
C ASP A 125 -15.86 12.27 -13.96
N SER A 126 -17.16 12.48 -13.78
CA SER A 126 -18.21 11.60 -14.34
C SER A 126 -18.28 11.61 -15.87
N ALA A 127 -17.70 12.63 -16.53
CA ALA A 127 -17.57 12.74 -17.98
C ALA A 127 -16.23 12.16 -18.50
N LEU A 128 -15.48 11.46 -17.63
CA LEU A 128 -14.17 10.87 -17.91
C LEU A 128 -13.10 11.90 -18.31
N GLN A 129 -13.26 13.15 -17.89
CA GLN A 129 -12.25 14.19 -18.04
C GLN A 129 -11.31 14.20 -16.84
N HIS A 130 -10.02 14.45 -17.08
CA HIS A 130 -9.03 14.55 -16.02
C HIS A 130 -9.36 15.72 -15.09
N VAL A 131 -9.40 15.47 -13.78
CA VAL A 131 -9.57 16.51 -12.77
C VAL A 131 -8.21 17.10 -12.44
N GLU A 132 -8.00 18.34 -12.86
CA GLU A 132 -6.72 19.04 -12.70
C GLU A 132 -6.18 19.00 -11.26
N ASP A 133 -4.87 18.78 -11.17
CA ASP A 133 -4.10 18.66 -9.93
C ASP A 133 -4.70 17.73 -8.89
N THR A 134 -5.45 16.69 -9.29
CA THR A 134 -6.14 15.80 -8.35
C THR A 134 -5.76 14.35 -8.63
N TYR A 135 -5.14 13.71 -7.64
CA TYR A 135 -4.57 12.37 -7.81
C TYR A 135 -4.88 11.46 -6.62
N VAL A 136 -4.89 10.16 -6.87
CA VAL A 136 -4.82 9.14 -5.82
C VAL A 136 -3.37 8.69 -5.69
N VAL A 137 -2.89 8.57 -4.45
CA VAL A 137 -1.52 8.12 -4.17
C VAL A 137 -1.59 6.74 -3.56
N GLU A 138 -0.97 5.77 -4.22
CA GLU A 138 -0.87 4.38 -3.75
C GLU A 138 0.56 4.07 -3.32
N VAL A 139 0.72 3.53 -2.11
CA VAL A 139 1.94 2.85 -1.69
C VAL A 139 1.62 1.38 -1.52
N ILE A 140 2.20 0.56 -2.40
CA ILE A 140 2.06 -0.89 -2.41
C ILE A 140 3.29 -1.45 -1.69
N VAL A 141 3.07 -2.33 -0.71
CA VAL A 141 4.11 -2.95 0.11
C VAL A 141 4.11 -4.44 -0.16
N GLU A 142 5.18 -4.91 -0.78
CA GLU A 142 5.32 -6.30 -1.16
C GLU A 142 5.35 -7.24 0.06
N THR A 143 5.14 -8.52 -0.21
CA THR A 143 5.26 -9.55 0.81
C THR A 143 6.73 -9.81 1.08
N VAL A 144 7.19 -9.48 2.29
CA VAL A 144 8.56 -9.76 2.74
C VAL A 144 8.49 -10.86 3.78
N THR A 145 9.34 -11.88 3.62
CA THR A 145 9.52 -12.91 4.64
C THR A 145 10.70 -12.52 5.51
N SER A 146 10.42 -12.08 6.75
CA SER A 146 11.45 -11.75 7.73
C SER A 146 11.09 -12.29 9.10
N ASN A 147 12.10 -12.77 9.84
CA ASN A 147 11.95 -13.13 11.24
C ASN A 147 12.13 -11.92 12.17
N ASP A 148 12.65 -10.82 11.65
CA ASP A 148 12.86 -9.58 12.40
C ASP A 148 11.58 -8.75 12.42
N LEU A 149 11.52 -7.82 13.37
CA LEU A 149 10.55 -6.75 13.39
C LEU A 149 11.17 -5.51 12.77
N PHE A 150 10.41 -4.87 11.89
CA PHE A 150 10.72 -3.58 11.33
C PHE A 150 10.22 -2.46 12.26
N ALA A 151 10.92 -1.35 12.27
CA ALA A 151 10.62 -0.16 13.04
C ALA A 151 10.80 1.09 12.17
N THR A 152 10.04 2.13 12.48
CA THR A 152 10.21 3.46 11.87
C THR A 152 11.53 4.10 12.33
N ALA A 153 11.90 5.24 11.72
CA ALA A 153 13.04 6.06 12.16
C ALA A 153 12.98 6.47 13.65
N LYS A 154 11.77 6.47 14.24
CA LYS A 154 11.53 6.79 15.65
C LYS A 154 11.56 5.56 16.55
N ASN A 155 12.04 4.42 16.06
CA ASN A 155 12.05 3.13 16.73
C ASN A 155 10.65 2.63 17.12
N GLU A 156 9.62 3.03 16.36
CA GLU A 156 8.25 2.61 16.63
C GLU A 156 7.92 1.36 15.80
N VAL A 157 7.45 0.32 16.49
CA VAL A 157 7.04 -0.94 15.86
C VAL A 157 5.53 -0.96 15.73
N TYR A 158 5.05 -1.20 14.51
CA TYR A 158 3.62 -1.35 14.20
C TYR A 158 3.36 -2.73 13.61
N ILE A 159 2.13 -3.25 13.78
CA ILE A 159 1.63 -4.43 13.06
C ILE A 159 0.24 -4.14 12.52
N LYS A 160 -0.07 -4.67 11.34
CA LYS A 160 -1.43 -4.62 10.78
C LYS A 160 -2.32 -5.66 11.45
N THR A 161 -3.49 -5.22 11.89
CA THR A 161 -4.59 -6.05 12.41
C THR A 161 -5.86 -5.78 11.61
N ASP A 162 -6.92 -6.53 11.88
CA ASP A 162 -8.23 -6.30 11.25
C ASP A 162 -8.84 -4.95 11.66
N GLY A 163 -8.37 -4.36 12.76
CA GLY A 163 -8.74 -3.01 13.21
C GLY A 163 -7.78 -1.90 12.76
N GLY A 164 -6.90 -2.17 11.78
CA GLY A 164 -5.93 -1.18 11.28
C GLY A 164 -4.51 -1.38 11.81
N LYS A 165 -3.66 -0.35 11.68
CA LYS A 165 -2.30 -0.39 12.23
C LYS A 165 -2.32 -0.26 13.75
N LYS A 166 -1.59 -1.14 14.46
CA LYS A 166 -1.44 -1.08 15.92
C LYS A 166 0.03 -0.86 16.28
N LYS A 167 0.31 0.18 17.05
CA LYS A 167 1.62 0.38 17.68
C LYS A 167 1.79 -0.66 18.79
N LEU A 168 2.92 -1.36 18.80
CA LEU A 168 3.25 -2.32 19.84
C LEU A 168 3.97 -1.64 20.99
N ASN A 169 3.63 -2.02 22.22
CA ASN A 169 4.44 -1.68 23.39
C ASN A 169 5.58 -2.70 23.58
N HIS A 170 6.49 -2.42 24.52
CA HIS A 170 7.67 -3.27 24.76
C HIS A 170 7.32 -4.73 25.12
N ILE A 171 6.21 -4.97 25.84
CA ILE A 171 5.76 -6.34 26.16
C ILE A 171 5.29 -7.07 24.91
N GLN A 172 4.48 -6.42 24.08
CA GLN A 172 3.97 -6.99 22.84
C GLN A 172 5.09 -7.28 21.83
N ILE A 173 6.11 -6.42 21.76
CA ILE A 173 7.31 -6.64 20.95
C ILE A 173 8.02 -7.93 21.39
N GLN A 174 8.25 -8.12 22.70
CA GLN A 174 8.89 -9.33 23.21
C GLN A 174 8.10 -10.60 22.86
N GLN A 175 6.77 -10.54 23.03
CA GLN A 175 5.88 -11.66 22.67
C GLN A 175 5.96 -11.99 21.17
N GLU A 176 5.95 -10.98 20.32
CA GLU A 176 6.02 -11.15 18.88
C GLU A 176 7.36 -11.78 18.46
N ILE A 177 8.48 -11.33 19.04
CA ILE A 177 9.81 -11.93 18.81
C ILE A 177 9.83 -13.40 19.22
N LEU A 178 9.34 -13.74 20.42
CA LEU A 178 9.29 -15.13 20.91
C LEU A 178 8.50 -16.03 19.96
N LEU A 179 7.32 -15.57 19.53
CA LEU A 179 6.49 -16.30 18.57
C LEU A 179 7.21 -16.48 17.21
N ARG A 180 8.10 -15.56 16.78
CA ARG A 180 8.76 -15.65 15.45
C ARG A 180 9.83 -16.71 15.52
N ASN A 181 10.59 -16.69 16.61
CA ASN A 181 11.67 -17.62 16.87
C ASN A 181 11.18 -19.06 17.12
N GLN A 182 9.99 -19.25 17.69
CA GLN A 182 9.37 -20.58 17.80
C GLN A 182 9.12 -21.18 16.41
N HIS A 183 8.50 -20.42 15.49
CA HIS A 183 8.25 -20.88 14.12
C HIS A 183 9.53 -21.24 13.37
N LYS A 184 10.60 -20.45 13.53
CA LYS A 184 11.92 -20.77 12.92
C LYS A 184 12.42 -22.14 13.34
N ARG A 185 12.26 -22.53 14.61
CA ARG A 185 12.71 -23.83 15.14
C ARG A 185 11.91 -25.02 14.60
N PHE A 186 10.63 -24.83 14.26
CA PHE A 186 9.79 -25.91 13.73
C PHE A 186 9.99 -26.18 12.24
N ASN A 187 10.39 -25.17 11.45
CA ASN A 187 10.65 -25.32 10.01
C ASN A 187 12.08 -25.77 9.66
N LEU A 188 12.92 -26.03 10.66
CA LEU A 188 14.30 -26.52 10.53
C LEU A 188 14.43 -28.03 10.80
N LYS A 189 13.31 -28.75 10.95
CA LYS A 189 13.24 -30.21 11.01
C LYS A 189 12.64 -30.74 9.72
#